data_AF-A0A445GTG6-F1
#
_entry.id   AF-A0A445GTG6-F1
#
_cell.length_a   1.000
_cell.length_b   1.000
_cell.length_c   1.000
_cell.angle_alpha   90.00
_cell.angle_beta   90.00
_cell.angle_gamma   90.00
#
_symmetry.space_group_name_H-M   'P 1'
#
loop_
_entity.id
_entity.type
_entity.pdbx_description
1 polymer ?
#
loop_
_entity_poly.entity_id
_entity_poly.type
_entity_poly.pdbx_seq_one_letter_code
_entity_poly.pdbx_strand_id
1 'polypeptide(L)'
;MTLNTNYLRNTMAAVLSMLQHSTCLENLAFHFLSTHDDALELFSSIKSTFPYLKMKIYRFDSNRVHGKISKSIRQALDQPLNYARIYLADTIPEDVKHVIYLDSDLVVVDDIA
;
A
#
# COMPACT_ATOMS: atom_id res chain seq x y z
N MET A 1 1.92 2.05 0.46
CA MET A 1 1.22 1.93 -0.84
C MET A 1 -0.26 1.67 -0.60
N THR A 2 -1.12 1.97 -1.57
CA THR A 2 -2.48 1.40 -1.61
C THR A 2 -2.43 -0.05 -2.10
N LEU A 3 -3.32 -0.91 -1.58
CA LEU A 3 -3.34 -2.34 -1.87
C LEU A 3 -4.77 -2.84 -2.04
N ASN A 4 -5.04 -3.49 -3.16
CA ASN A 4 -6.24 -4.26 -3.43
C ASN A 4 -5.88 -5.49 -4.28
N THR A 5 -6.85 -6.36 -4.52
CA THR A 5 -6.68 -7.60 -5.30
C THR A 5 -6.16 -7.34 -6.73
N ASN A 6 -6.60 -6.27 -7.39
CA ASN A 6 -6.17 -5.91 -8.75
C ASN A 6 -4.68 -5.53 -8.84
N TYR A 7 -4.11 -4.96 -7.77
CA TYR A 7 -2.72 -4.50 -7.73
C TYR A 7 -1.79 -5.45 -6.97
N LEU A 8 -2.29 -6.60 -6.47
CA LEU A 8 -1.50 -7.51 -5.64
C LEU A 8 -0.23 -7.98 -6.35
N ARG A 9 -0.33 -8.41 -7.61
CA ARG A 9 0.83 -8.90 -8.39
C ARG A 9 1.92 -7.84 -8.54
N ASN A 10 1.53 -6.62 -8.89
CA ASN A 10 2.49 -5.52 -9.06
C ASN A 10 3.10 -5.13 -7.71
N THR A 11 2.30 -5.13 -6.64
CA THR A 11 2.79 -4.91 -5.27
C THR A 11 3.82 -5.97 -4.86
N MET A 12 3.60 -7.25 -5.19
CA MET A 12 4.59 -8.31 -4.91
C MET A 12 5.92 -8.03 -5.62
N ALA A 13 5.87 -7.59 -6.89
CA ALA A 13 7.07 -7.25 -7.64
C ALA A 13 7.79 -6.02 -7.03
N ALA A 14 7.06 -4.98 -6.66
CA ALA A 14 7.60 -3.80 -6.00
C ALA A 14 8.27 -4.18 -4.66
N VAL A 15 7.58 -4.95 -3.81
CA VAL A 15 8.11 -5.46 -2.54
C VAL A 15 9.38 -6.28 -2.76
N LEU A 16 9.36 -7.24 -3.68
CA LEU A 16 10.53 -8.05 -4.00
C LEU A 16 11.72 -7.19 -4.43
N SER A 17 11.50 -6.22 -5.30
CA SER A 17 12.56 -5.33 -5.79
C SER A 17 13.20 -4.51 -4.66
N MET A 18 12.39 -3.94 -3.74
CA MET A 18 12.93 -3.26 -2.55
C MET A 18 13.71 -4.21 -1.64
N LEU A 19 13.22 -5.44 -1.44
CA LEU A 19 13.94 -6.45 -0.64
C LEU A 19 15.26 -6.88 -1.31
N GLN A 20 15.37 -6.82 -2.63
CA GLN A 20 16.59 -7.20 -3.36
C GLN A 20 17.63 -6.08 -3.39
N HIS A 21 17.19 -4.82 -3.44
CA HIS A 21 18.06 -3.69 -3.72
C HIS A 21 18.39 -2.81 -2.50
N SER A 22 17.69 -2.95 -1.37
CA SER A 22 17.98 -2.15 -0.17
C SER A 22 19.17 -2.69 0.61
N THR A 23 20.07 -1.82 1.06
CA THR A 23 21.26 -2.21 1.83
C THR A 23 20.96 -2.82 3.21
N CYS A 24 19.85 -2.42 3.86
CA CYS A 24 19.46 -2.94 5.17
C CYS A 24 17.94 -3.19 5.27
N LEU A 25 17.56 -4.47 5.22
CA LEU A 25 16.14 -4.90 5.30
C LEU A 25 15.52 -4.65 6.67
N GLU A 26 16.32 -4.58 7.73
CA GLU A 26 15.82 -4.35 9.08
C GLU A 26 15.20 -2.96 9.24
N ASN A 27 15.62 -2.01 8.41
CA ASN A 27 15.12 -0.64 8.35
C ASN A 27 13.87 -0.48 7.45
N LEU A 28 13.47 -1.54 6.73
CA LEU A 28 12.26 -1.49 5.92
C LEU A 28 11.03 -1.94 6.71
N ALA A 29 10.02 -1.07 6.74
CA ALA A 29 8.68 -1.39 7.23
C ALA A 29 7.64 -1.00 6.18
N PHE A 30 6.78 -1.93 5.82
CA PHE A 30 5.82 -1.77 4.75
C PHE A 30 4.44 -1.41 5.31
N HIS A 31 3.92 -0.25 4.91
CA HIS A 31 2.59 0.20 5.28
C HIS A 31 1.68 0.17 4.05
N PHE A 32 0.64 -0.68 4.10
CA PHE A 32 -0.36 -0.82 3.05
C PHE A 32 -1.70 -0.24 3.48
N LEU A 33 -2.40 0.43 2.57
CA LEU A 33 -3.77 0.90 2.80
C LEU A 33 -4.70 0.08 1.92
N SER A 34 -5.74 -0.52 2.51
CA SER A 34 -6.70 -1.34 1.78
C SER A 34 -8.14 -1.07 2.24
N THR A 35 -9.11 -1.41 1.39
CA THR A 35 -10.50 -1.51 1.81
C THR A 35 -10.69 -2.79 2.64
N HIS A 36 -11.68 -2.78 3.54
CA HIS A 36 -11.84 -3.85 4.52
C HIS A 36 -12.05 -5.24 3.90
N ASP A 37 -12.76 -5.30 2.78
CA ASP A 37 -13.27 -6.56 2.21
C ASP A 37 -12.16 -7.53 1.79
N ASP A 38 -11.00 -7.01 1.37
CA ASP A 38 -9.90 -7.83 0.83
C ASP A 38 -8.74 -8.02 1.82
N ALA A 39 -8.76 -7.37 2.98
CA ALA A 39 -7.57 -7.20 3.83
C ALA A 39 -6.95 -8.51 4.33
N LEU A 40 -7.79 -9.50 4.70
CA LEU A 40 -7.32 -10.80 5.20
C LEU A 40 -6.68 -11.65 4.11
N GLU A 41 -7.29 -11.69 2.92
CA GLU A 41 -6.76 -12.41 1.77
C GLU A 41 -5.42 -11.81 1.35
N LEU A 42 -5.37 -10.49 1.18
CA LEU A 42 -4.16 -9.74 0.83
C LEU A 42 -3.04 -9.97 1.85
N PHE A 43 -3.35 -9.93 3.14
CA PHE A 43 -2.39 -10.23 4.20
C PHE A 43 -1.83 -11.65 4.04
N SER A 44 -2.69 -12.65 3.85
CA SER A 44 -2.29 -14.05 3.70
C SER A 44 -1.40 -14.25 2.47
N SER A 45 -1.76 -13.67 1.32
CA SER A 45 -0.97 -13.76 0.08
C SER A 45 0.42 -13.13 0.22
N ILE A 46 0.53 -11.95 0.83
CA ILE A 46 1.82 -11.29 1.03
C ILE A 46 2.65 -12.06 2.06
N LYS A 47 2.04 -12.51 3.17
CA LYS A 47 2.77 -13.19 4.24
C LYS A 47 3.26 -14.58 3.83
N SER A 48 2.48 -15.31 3.03
CA SER A 48 2.92 -16.61 2.48
C SER A 48 4.07 -16.46 1.48
N THR A 49 4.13 -15.36 0.74
CA THR A 49 5.22 -15.07 -0.20
C THR A 49 6.47 -14.52 0.51
N PHE A 50 6.28 -13.64 1.49
CA PHE A 50 7.36 -12.99 2.25
C PHE A 50 7.16 -13.21 3.77
N PRO A 51 7.51 -14.39 4.30
CA PRO A 51 7.22 -14.77 5.70
C PRO A 51 7.81 -13.82 6.74
N TYR A 52 8.94 -13.18 6.43
CA TYR A 52 9.64 -12.27 7.35
C TYR A 52 9.38 -10.79 7.09
N LEU A 53 8.48 -10.45 6.14
CA LEU A 53 8.17 -9.06 5.84
C LEU A 53 7.58 -8.36 7.06
N LYS A 54 8.20 -7.25 7.46
CA LYS A 54 7.65 -6.30 8.44
C LYS A 54 6.59 -5.47 7.74
N MET A 55 5.32 -5.85 7.87
CA MET A 55 4.21 -5.15 7.22
C MET A 55 3.03 -4.89 8.15
N LYS A 56 2.28 -3.83 7.84
CA LYS A 56 0.96 -3.52 8.42
C LYS A 56 -0.01 -3.14 7.30
N ILE A 57 -1.23 -3.67 7.37
CA ILE A 57 -2.33 -3.27 6.47
C ILE A 57 -3.32 -2.45 7.29
N TYR A 58 -3.58 -1.23 6.83
CA TYR A 58 -4.51 -0.29 7.45
C TYR A 58 -5.79 -0.24 6.63
N ARG A 59 -6.93 -0.24 7.32
CA ARG A 59 -8.23 -0.02 6.70
C ARG A 59 -8.38 1.45 6.31
N PHE A 60 -8.62 1.70 5.03
CA PHE A 60 -9.10 2.99 4.58
C PHE A 60 -10.63 3.05 4.68
N ASP A 61 -11.15 4.03 5.40
CA ASP A 61 -12.60 4.27 5.47
C ASP A 61 -13.08 5.03 4.24
N SER A 62 -13.66 4.29 3.30
CA SER A 62 -14.23 4.83 2.04
C SER A 62 -15.27 5.93 2.27
N ASN A 63 -15.96 5.95 3.42
CA ASN A 63 -16.96 6.99 3.71
C ASN A 63 -16.36 8.40 3.80
N ARG A 64 -15.06 8.52 4.09
CA ARG A 64 -14.33 9.81 4.13
C ARG A 64 -14.36 10.56 2.79
N VAL A 65 -14.51 9.83 1.69
CA VAL A 65 -14.43 10.35 0.32
C VAL A 65 -15.66 10.03 -0.54
N HIS A 66 -16.51 9.09 -0.14
CA HIS A 66 -17.64 8.63 -0.97
C HIS A 66 -18.51 9.77 -1.51
N GLY A 67 -18.88 10.75 -0.67
CA GLY A 67 -19.67 11.92 -1.09
C GLY A 67 -18.89 13.04 -1.80
N LYS A 68 -17.56 12.89 -1.95
CA LYS A 68 -16.66 13.86 -2.58
C LYS A 68 -16.22 13.44 -3.98
N ILE A 69 -16.47 12.18 -4.35
CA ILE A 69 -16.08 11.61 -5.63
C ILE A 69 -17.24 11.75 -6.61
N SER A 70 -17.04 12.59 -7.63
CA SER A 70 -17.97 12.65 -8.75
C SER A 70 -17.75 11.47 -9.68
N LYS A 71 -18.83 10.94 -10.27
CA LYS A 71 -18.74 9.86 -11.27
C LYS A 71 -17.86 10.30 -12.44
N SER A 72 -16.91 9.46 -12.79
CA SER A 72 -16.01 9.65 -13.92
C SER A 72 -16.42 8.77 -15.09
N ILE A 73 -16.04 9.19 -16.30
CA ILE A 73 -16.06 8.32 -17.49
C ILE A 73 -15.14 7.12 -17.27
N ARG A 74 -14.05 7.31 -16.51
CA ARG A 74 -13.14 6.24 -16.11
C ARG A 74 -13.53 5.76 -14.72
N GLN A 75 -14.30 4.68 -14.63
CA GLN A 75 -14.74 4.08 -13.36
C GLN A 75 -13.58 3.79 -12.39
N ALA A 76 -12.37 3.54 -12.90
CA ALA A 76 -11.18 3.37 -12.08
C ALA A 76 -10.88 4.60 -11.21
N LEU A 77 -11.22 5.82 -11.65
CA LEU A 77 -11.02 7.07 -10.90
C LEU A 77 -12.05 7.27 -9.77
N ASP A 78 -13.14 6.51 -9.80
CA ASP A 78 -14.22 6.59 -8.81
C ASP A 78 -13.91 5.78 -7.55
N GLN A 79 -12.81 5.01 -7.56
CA GLN A 79 -12.43 4.13 -6.46
C GLN A 79 -11.97 4.96 -5.24
N PRO A 80 -12.59 4.79 -4.06
CA PRO A 80 -12.22 5.51 -2.85
C PRO A 80 -10.72 5.40 -2.50
N LEU A 81 -10.12 4.24 -2.76
CA LEU A 81 -8.74 3.96 -2.44
C LEU A 81 -7.74 4.87 -3.18
N ASN A 82 -8.10 5.43 -4.34
CA ASN A 82 -7.26 6.39 -5.07
C ASN A 82 -6.97 7.67 -4.26
N TYR A 83 -7.85 8.00 -3.31
CA TYR A 83 -7.76 9.20 -2.49
C TYR A 83 -7.11 8.91 -1.13
N ALA A 84 -6.76 7.67 -0.84
CA ALA A 84 -6.23 7.25 0.45
C ALA A 84 -4.89 7.94 0.79
N ARG A 85 -4.08 8.27 -0.23
CA ARG A 85 -2.80 8.98 -0.08
C ARG A 85 -2.94 10.30 0.69
N ILE A 86 -4.07 10.99 0.53
CA ILE A 86 -4.34 12.27 1.19
C ILE A 86 -4.48 12.10 2.72
N TYR A 87 -4.92 10.92 3.17
CA TYR A 87 -5.21 10.61 4.57
C TYR A 87 -4.10 9.80 5.26
N LEU A 88 -2.89 9.76 4.69
CA LEU A 88 -1.78 8.98 5.27
C LEU A 88 -1.46 9.43 6.70
N ALA A 89 -1.42 10.74 6.95
CA ALA A 89 -1.13 11.29 8.28
C ALA A 89 -2.14 10.83 9.35
N ASP A 90 -3.41 10.65 8.97
CA ASP A 90 -4.46 10.16 9.89
C ASP A 90 -4.42 8.64 10.06
N THR A 91 -3.76 7.92 9.15
CA THR A 91 -3.83 6.44 9.06
C THR A 91 -2.59 5.77 9.65
N ILE A 92 -1.42 6.37 9.42
CA ILE A 92 -0.14 5.85 9.88
C ILE A 92 0.05 6.22 11.36
N PRO A 93 0.66 5.34 12.19
CA PRO A 93 0.93 5.62 13.59
C PRO A 93 1.74 6.91 13.81
N GLU A 94 1.41 7.68 14.84
CA GLU A 94 2.02 8.99 15.15
C GLU A 94 3.53 8.93 15.48
N ASP A 95 4.04 7.74 15.84
CA ASP A 95 5.46 7.48 16.07
C ASP A 95 6.27 7.41 14.77
N VAL A 96 5.63 7.18 13.62
CA VAL A 96 6.28 7.20 12.30
C VAL A 96 6.45 8.65 11.85
N LYS A 97 7.71 9.11 11.74
CA LYS A 97 8.02 10.51 11.39
C LYS A 97 8.17 10.78 9.90
N HIS A 98 8.60 9.76 9.14
CA HIS A 98 8.82 9.87 7.70
C HIS A 98 8.31 8.61 7.02
N VAL A 99 7.71 8.79 5.85
CA VAL A 99 7.28 7.70 4.96
C VAL A 99 7.58 8.10 3.53
N ILE A 100 8.00 7.13 2.72
CA ILE A 100 8.03 7.25 1.27
C ILE A 100 6.78 6.56 0.74
N TYR A 101 5.89 7.31 0.11
CA TYR A 101 4.75 6.71 -0.58
C TYR A 101 5.18 6.27 -1.98
N LEU A 102 4.97 5.00 -2.30
CA LEU A 102 5.18 4.43 -3.64
C LEU A 102 3.84 3.96 -4.22
N ASP A 103 3.70 4.10 -5.53
CA ASP A 103 2.66 3.42 -6.29
C ASP A 103 3.03 1.96 -6.56
N SER A 104 2.03 1.13 -6.86
CA SER A 104 2.22 -0.31 -7.02
C SER A 104 2.84 -0.70 -8.37
N ASP A 105 2.94 0.22 -9.33
CA ASP A 105 3.39 0.01 -10.71
C ASP A 105 4.87 0.37 -10.94
N LEU A 106 5.68 0.23 -9.90
CA LEU A 106 7.11 0.55 -9.89
C LEU A 106 7.96 -0.69 -9.60
N VAL A 107 9.23 -0.61 -10.02
CA VAL A 107 10.29 -1.55 -9.62
C VAL A 107 11.47 -0.69 -9.15
N VAL A 108 12.00 -1.01 -7.98
CA VAL A 108 13.15 -0.33 -7.38
C VAL A 108 14.42 -1.06 -7.81
N VAL A 109 15.42 -0.35 -8.33
CA VAL A 109 16.64 -0.94 -8.90
C VAL A 109 17.93 -0.56 -8.17
N ASP A 110 17.81 0.26 -7.12
CA ASP A 110 18.91 0.71 -6.26
C ASP A 110 18.37 0.95 -4.84
N ASP A 111 19.22 1.36 -3.91
CA ASP A 111 18.81 1.67 -2.54
C ASP A 111 17.70 2.73 -2.51
N ILE A 112 16.71 2.50 -1.65
CA ILE A 112 15.57 3.40 -1.44
C ILE A 112 15.79 4.42 -0.30
N ALA A 113 16.83 4.21 0.51
CA ALA A 113 17.17 5.03 1.68
C ALA A 113 17.78 6.39 1.32
#